data_AF-A0A7Y0JI65-F1
#
_entry.id   AF-A0A7Y0JI65-F1
#
_cell.length_a   1.000
_cell.length_b   1.000
_cell.length_c   1.000
_cell.angle_alpha   90.00
_cell.angle_beta   90.00
_cell.angle_gamma   90.00
#
_symmetry.space_group_name_H-M   'P 1'
#
loop_
_entity.id
_entity.type
_entity.pdbx_description
1 polymer ?
#
loop_
_entity_poly.entity_id
_entity_poly.type
_entity_poly.pdbx_seq_one_letter_code
_entity_poly.pdbx_strand_id
1 'polypeptide(L)' 'MADNTYNGYCVKCKEKRDFQGTVEVSKTGMNMAKGKCPVCGTTVNRILGKAKA' A
#
# COMPACT_ATOMS: atom_id res chain seq x y z
N MET A 1 -14.91 11.44 1.53
CA MET A 1 -14.39 10.07 1.49
C MET A 1 -12.89 10.18 1.33
N ALA A 2 -12.09 9.55 2.20
CA ALA A 2 -10.62 9.57 2.06
C ALA A 2 -10.23 8.37 1.20
N ASP A 3 -10.28 8.55 -0.12
CA ASP A 3 -9.72 7.62 -1.08
C ASP A 3 -8.20 7.62 -0.92
N ASN A 4 -7.67 6.88 0.04
CA ASN A 4 -6.24 6.83 0.29
C ASN A 4 -5.57 6.05 -0.85
N THR A 5 -5.20 6.77 -1.91
CA THR A 5 -4.32 6.29 -2.97
C THR A 5 -2.91 6.21 -2.40
N TYR A 6 -2.38 5.00 -2.30
CA TYR A 6 -1.03 4.76 -1.81
C TYR A 6 -0.07 4.59 -2.97
N ASN A 7 1.11 5.21 -2.88
CA ASN A 7 2.16 5.03 -3.88
C ASN A 7 2.96 3.77 -3.57
N GLY A 8 2.72 2.71 -4.34
CA GLY A 8 3.33 1.39 -4.20
C GLY A 8 4.27 1.09 -5.33
N TYR A 9 5.41 0.49 -5.00
CA TYR A 9 6.28 -0.05 -6.02
C TYR A 9 5.74 -1.40 -6.47
N CYS A 10 5.28 -1.47 -7.72
CA CYS A 10 4.86 -2.73 -8.30
C CYS A 10 6.07 -3.47 -8.85
N VAL A 11 6.40 -4.64 -8.30
CA VAL A 11 7.55 -5.43 -8.75
C VAL A 11 7.39 -5.97 -10.18
N LYS A 12 6.16 -6.13 -10.67
CA LYS A 12 5.89 -6.53 -12.05
C LYS A 12 6.06 -5.37 -13.03
N CYS A 13 5.54 -4.20 -12.70
CA CYS A 13 5.68 -3.00 -13.54
C CYS A 13 7.04 -2.31 -13.36
N LYS A 14 7.80 -2.68 -12.31
CA LYS A 14 9.08 -2.07 -11.89
C LYS A 14 9.02 -0.54 -11.76
N GLU A 15 7.86 -0.04 -11.40
CA GLU A 15 7.60 1.39 -11.26
C GLU A 15 6.69 1.64 -10.07
N LYS A 16 6.70 2.90 -9.62
CA LYS A 16 5.84 3.38 -8.55
C LYS A 16 4.48 3.73 -9.14
N ARG A 17 3.42 3.11 -8.65
CA ARG A 17 2.05 3.38 -9.07
C ARG A 17 1.20 3.71 -7.86
N ASP A 18 0.26 4.60 -8.07
CA ASP A 18 -0.80 4.85 -7.12
C ASP A 18 -1.81 3.73 -7.20
N PHE A 19 -2.07 3.09 -6.07
CA PHE A 19 -3.02 2.01 -5.95
C PHE A 19 -3.98 2.31 -4.81
N GLN A 20 -5.24 1.94 -5.00
CA GLN A 20 -6.20 1.97 -3.91
C GLN A 20 -5.97 0.74 -3.04
N GLY A 21 -5.74 0.99 -1.76
CA GLY A 21 -5.49 -0.03 -0.76
C GLY A 21 -6.00 0.40 0.59
N THR A 22 -6.02 -0.52 1.53
CA THR A 22 -6.38 -0.25 2.92
C THR A 22 -5.12 -0.28 3.77
N VAL A 23 -5.01 0.64 4.72
CA VAL A 23 -3.98 0.58 5.75
C VAL A 23 -4.43 -0.29 6.88
N GLU A 24 -3.67 -1.34 7.12
CA GLU A 24 -3.81 -2.22 8.26
C GLU A 24 -2.68 -1.93 9.25
N VAL A 25 -3.01 -1.89 10.53
CA VAL A 25 -2.03 -1.77 11.61
C VAL A 25 -1.61 -3.18 12.00
N SER A 26 -0.31 -3.48 11.90
CA SER A 26 0.23 -4.76 12.38
C SER A 26 0.11 -4.86 13.89
N LYS A 27 0.14 -6.07 14.45
CA LYS A 27 0.18 -6.32 15.91
C LYS A 27 1.36 -5.62 16.63
N THR A 28 2.39 -5.23 15.88
CA THR A 28 3.56 -4.49 16.38
C THR A 28 3.44 -2.98 16.22
N GLY A 29 2.27 -2.46 15.83
CA GLY A 29 2.01 -1.03 15.70
C GLY A 29 2.60 -0.39 14.44
N MET A 30 2.73 -1.13 13.34
CA MET A 30 3.22 -0.59 12.07
C MET A 30 2.09 -0.48 11.05
N ASN A 31 2.01 0.64 10.34
CA ASN A 31 1.04 0.87 9.28
C ASN A 31 1.51 0.20 7.99
N MET A 32 0.68 -0.67 7.44
CA MET A 32 0.91 -1.35 6.18
C MET A 32 -0.26 -1.10 5.24
N ALA A 33 -0.03 -0.35 4.17
CA ALA A 33 -0.98 -0.22 3.08
C ALA A 33 -0.92 -1.49 2.22
N LYS A 34 -2.05 -2.16 2.07
CA LYS A 34 -2.20 -3.35 1.25
C LYS A 34 -3.24 -3.08 0.18
N GLY A 35 -2.90 -3.37 -1.08
CA GLY A 35 -3.84 -3.16 -2.17
C GLY A 35 -3.44 -3.89 -3.44
N LYS A 36 -4.18 -3.64 -4.52
CA LYS A 36 -3.96 -4.30 -5.81
C LYS A 36 -3.46 -3.27 -6.82
N CYS A 37 -2.45 -3.64 -7.59
CA CYS A 37 -1.96 -2.83 -8.69
C CYS A 37 -3.04 -2.75 -9.79
N PRO A 38 -3.47 -1.55 -10.23
CA PRO A 38 -4.50 -1.41 -11.26
C PRO A 38 -4.03 -1.86 -12.66
N VAL A 39 -2.72 -1.97 -12.88
CA VAL A 39 -2.14 -2.33 -14.19
C VAL A 39 -2.01 -3.85 -14.34
N CYS A 40 -1.44 -4.52 -13.35
CA CYS A 40 -1.10 -5.95 -13.45
C CYS A 40 -1.90 -6.85 -12.49
N GLY A 41 -2.82 -6.27 -11.71
CA GLY A 41 -3.65 -6.98 -10.73
C GLY A 41 -2.89 -7.60 -9.55
N THR A 42 -1.57 -7.41 -9.48
CA THR A 42 -0.72 -8.02 -8.46
C THR A 42 -0.89 -7.28 -7.14
N THR A 43 -0.91 -8.04 -6.03
CA THR A 43 -0.94 -7.47 -4.68
C THR A 43 0.33 -6.68 -4.42
N VAL A 44 0.17 -5.40 -4.12
CA VAL A 44 1.24 -4.48 -3.75
C VAL A 44 1.06 -4.10 -2.29
N ASN A 45 2.16 -4.22 -1.54
CA ASN A 45 2.21 -3.87 -0.13
C ASN A 45 3.18 -2.69 0.04
N ARG A 46 2.72 -1.63 0.69
CA ARG A 46 3.51 -0.46 1.02
C ARG A 46 3.56 -0.30 2.53
N ILE A 47 4.75 -0.47 3.10
CA ILE A 47 4.99 -0.19 4.52
C ILE A 47 5.05 1.32 4.67
N LEU A 48 4.14 1.90 5.44
CA LEU A 48 4.09 3.35 5.70
C LEU A 48 4.94 3.75 6.90
N GLY A 49 5.44 2.78 7.68
CA GLY A 49 6.26 2.99 8.86
C GLY A 49 5.47 2.84 10.16
N LYS A 50 6.05 3.26 11.29
CA LYS A 50 5.39 3.19 12.61
C LYS A 50 4.05 3.92 12.56
N ALA A 51 2.99 3.27 13.02
CA ALA A 51 1.76 3.96 13.37
C ALA A 51 2.13 4.92 14.50
N LYS A 52 2.20 6.22 14.19
CA LYS A 52 2.48 7.22 15.21
C LYS A 52 1.29 7.16 16.18
N ALA A 53 1.57 6.81 17.43
CA ALA A 53 0.64 6.93 18.54
C ALA A 53 0.09 8.36 18.65
#